data_AF-A0AAN7DCT7-F1
#
_entry.id   AF-A0AAN7DCT7-F1
#
_cell.length_a   1.000
_cell.length_b   1.000
_cell.length_c   1.000
_cell.angle_alpha   90.00
_cell.angle_beta   90.00
_cell.angle_gamma   90.00
#
_symmetry.space_group_name_H-M   'P 1'
#
loop_
_entity.id
_entity.type
_entity.pdbx_description
1 polymer ?
#
loop_
_entity_poly.entity_id
_entity_poly.type
_entity_poly.pdbx_seq_one_letter_code
_entity_poly.pdbx_strand_id
1 'polypeptide(L)'
;MYSSRNLFRIIVACILVLGVLLIYKPSSIPHNRYCNSSSDCYNLIKDRAKQFRDSSLAGYGGQQEPHPEQQRQQLKEQDEAYEAMYQDPKQMQEKNALGVSMDDVPKAAAAVAAMKLDQEDQQVIAPHDSVDAEYRRLTDATLPRVKGAFVVLVRNSELYALRSSMRYLEDRFNHKYNYPWIFLNEEPFTEEFRNMTSMMTNAEVHYGLVPQEHWSYPDYIDQDYAAQCRQDLAAEGIPYGGSESYRHMCRYQSGFFMLHPLLDGLDYYWRVEPGVKFSCDMDYDPFRLMQERDLKYGFTIALREYRATIPSLWKTTLEFAKSHPQYIYPRTRPDSLLRLVSDDNGWSYNLCHFWSNFEIASVKYMRSEGYQSYFKYLDEAGGFFYERWGDAPVHSIAVALMLKQSDVHWFYDIGYKHDNFEHCPTEEKWLTNSKCYCEPSTSFDFNLGSCTNLFLDVMNRTASSFIVTRPDPEDLPLL
;
A
#
# COMPACT_ATOMS: atom_id res chain seq x y z
N MET A 1 -29.28 55.88 45.81
CA MET A 1 -29.13 55.99 44.33
C MET A 1 -27.89 55.24 43.82
N TYR A 2 -27.63 54.02 44.32
CA TYR A 2 -26.39 53.25 44.05
C TYR A 2 -26.65 51.86 43.43
N SER A 3 -27.92 51.51 43.14
CA SER A 3 -28.32 50.15 42.74
C SER A 3 -28.46 49.96 41.21
N SER A 4 -28.66 51.02 40.42
CA SER A 4 -28.92 50.86 38.98
C SER A 4 -27.67 50.66 38.11
N ARG A 5 -26.49 51.14 38.53
CA ARG A 5 -25.26 51.03 37.73
C ARG A 5 -24.65 49.63 37.75
N ASN A 6 -24.82 48.89 38.84
CA ASN A 6 -24.34 47.50 38.93
C ASN A 6 -25.26 46.53 38.20
N LEU A 7 -26.58 46.76 38.25
CA LEU A 7 -27.54 45.95 37.49
C LEU A 7 -27.34 46.11 35.98
N PHE A 8 -27.07 47.33 35.51
CA PHE A 8 -26.79 47.58 34.09
C PHE A 8 -25.48 46.93 33.62
N ARG A 9 -24.43 46.93 34.46
CA ARG A 9 -23.16 46.26 34.13
C ARG A 9 -23.29 44.74 34.08
N ILE A 10 -24.10 44.14 34.95
CA ILE A 10 -24.37 42.70 34.93
C ILE A 10 -25.18 42.32 33.70
N ILE A 11 -26.20 43.12 33.34
CA ILE A 11 -27.02 42.86 32.13
C ILE A 11 -26.17 42.97 30.87
N VAL A 12 -25.30 43.99 30.75
CA VAL A 12 -24.41 44.14 29.60
C VAL A 12 -23.37 43.01 29.53
N ALA A 13 -22.82 42.58 30.67
CA ALA A 13 -21.90 41.43 30.72
C ALA A 13 -22.60 40.12 30.33
N CYS A 14 -23.84 39.87 30.78
CA CYS A 14 -24.62 38.71 30.40
C CYS A 14 -24.98 38.70 28.91
N ILE A 15 -25.33 39.87 28.34
CA ILE A 15 -25.63 40.00 26.90
C ILE A 15 -24.36 39.79 26.05
N LEU A 16 -23.19 40.26 26.50
CA LEU A 16 -21.93 40.02 25.81
C LEU A 16 -21.50 38.54 25.89
N VAL A 17 -21.68 37.87 27.04
CA VAL A 17 -21.37 36.44 27.19
C VAL A 17 -22.33 35.56 26.39
N LEU A 18 -23.64 35.88 26.38
CA LEU A 18 -24.63 35.21 25.53
C LEU A 18 -24.41 35.50 24.03
N GLY A 19 -23.98 36.71 23.69
CA GLY A 19 -23.61 37.09 22.31
C GLY A 19 -22.37 36.33 21.81
N VAL A 20 -21.36 36.15 22.66
CA VAL A 20 -20.17 35.34 22.34
C VAL A 20 -20.53 33.85 22.23
N LEU A 21 -21.41 33.33 23.08
CA LEU A 21 -21.90 31.94 23.00
C LEU A 21 -22.82 31.68 21.78
N LEU A 22 -23.54 32.70 21.29
CA LEU A 22 -24.37 32.59 20.08
C LEU A 22 -23.59 32.78 18.77
N ILE A 23 -22.41 33.41 18.83
CA ILE A 23 -21.49 33.55 17.68
C ILE A 23 -20.52 32.37 17.61
N TYR A 24 -20.24 31.70 18.73
CA TYR A 24 -19.55 30.41 18.77
C TYR A 24 -20.55 29.24 18.64
N LYS A 25 -21.19 29.11 17.48
CA LYS A 25 -21.56 27.76 17.05
C LYS A 25 -20.23 27.01 16.88
N PRO A 26 -20.00 25.87 17.55
CA PRO A 26 -19.03 24.93 17.01
C PRO A 26 -19.54 24.67 15.60
N SER A 27 -18.76 25.04 14.58
CA SER A 27 -18.84 24.37 13.30
C SER A 27 -18.71 22.91 13.67
N SER A 28 -19.85 22.21 13.70
CA SER A 28 -19.90 20.77 13.72
C SER A 28 -19.06 20.37 12.52
N ILE A 29 -17.82 19.98 12.77
CA ILE A 29 -16.99 19.27 11.82
C ILE A 29 -17.93 18.18 11.32
N PRO A 30 -18.35 18.19 10.03
CA PRO A 30 -19.20 17.14 9.56
C PRO A 30 -18.44 15.85 9.85
N HIS A 31 -19.05 14.98 10.65
CA HIS A 31 -18.54 13.62 10.82
C HIS A 31 -18.16 13.13 9.42
N ASN A 32 -16.87 12.81 9.20
CA ASN A 32 -16.35 12.25 7.97
C ASN A 32 -17.31 11.12 7.56
N ARG A 33 -18.23 11.41 6.63
CA ARG A 33 -19.13 10.40 6.09
C ARG A 33 -18.30 9.64 5.08
N TYR A 34 -17.65 8.59 5.55
CA TYR A 34 -17.22 7.51 4.69
C TYR A 34 -18.46 7.06 3.89
N CYS A 35 -18.33 6.92 2.57
CA CYS A 35 -19.40 6.40 1.73
C CYS A 35 -19.67 4.93 2.10
N ASN A 36 -20.95 4.55 2.19
CA ASN A 36 -21.34 3.23 2.70
C ASN A 36 -21.47 2.16 1.61
N SER A 37 -21.43 2.55 0.33
CA SER A 37 -21.54 1.64 -0.81
C SER A 37 -20.68 2.13 -1.98
N SER A 38 -20.34 1.20 -2.88
CA SER A 38 -19.73 1.49 -4.19
C SER A 38 -20.39 2.67 -4.91
N SER A 39 -21.73 2.63 -4.98
CA SER A 39 -22.56 3.63 -5.66
C SER A 39 -22.50 5.00 -4.96
N ASP A 40 -22.52 5.03 -3.63
CA ASP A 40 -22.38 6.27 -2.87
C ASP A 40 -21.00 6.89 -3.07
N CYS A 41 -19.95 6.06 -3.07
CA CYS A 41 -18.59 6.51 -3.30
C CYS A 41 -18.44 7.09 -4.71
N TYR A 42 -18.94 6.40 -5.73
CA TYR A 42 -18.93 6.89 -7.11
C TYR A 42 -19.64 8.24 -7.25
N ASN A 43 -20.84 8.37 -6.69
CA ASN A 43 -21.60 9.62 -6.75
C ASN A 43 -20.88 10.75 -5.99
N LEU A 44 -20.28 10.46 -4.83
CA LEU A 44 -19.48 11.44 -4.08
C LEU A 44 -18.28 11.94 -4.89
N ILE A 45 -17.55 11.04 -5.55
CA ILE A 45 -16.42 11.37 -6.42
C ILE A 45 -16.87 12.31 -7.55
N LYS A 46 -17.97 11.94 -8.21
CA LYS A 46 -18.58 12.68 -9.32
C LYS A 46 -19.06 14.07 -8.90
N ASP A 47 -19.78 14.18 -7.78
CA ASP A 47 -20.31 15.46 -7.28
C ASP A 47 -19.20 16.41 -6.87
N ARG A 48 -18.17 15.89 -6.17
CA ARG A 48 -16.98 16.66 -5.89
C ARG A 48 -16.28 17.08 -7.18
N ALA A 49 -16.39 16.34 -8.30
CA ALA A 49 -15.64 16.63 -9.54
C ALA A 49 -16.15 17.89 -10.20
N LYS A 50 -17.45 18.11 -10.04
CA LYS A 50 -18.10 19.36 -10.40
C LYS A 50 -17.62 20.53 -9.54
N GLN A 51 -17.39 20.33 -8.24
CA GLN A 51 -16.94 21.38 -7.31
C GLN A 51 -15.48 21.80 -7.52
N PHE A 52 -14.60 20.86 -7.89
CA PHE A 52 -13.17 21.17 -8.09
C PHE A 52 -12.89 21.99 -9.34
N ARG A 53 -13.70 21.86 -10.40
CA ARG A 53 -13.58 22.73 -11.59
C ARG A 53 -13.75 24.22 -11.25
N ASP A 54 -14.41 24.54 -10.14
CA ASP A 54 -14.82 25.90 -9.79
C ASP A 54 -13.90 26.57 -8.74
N SER A 55 -12.84 25.91 -8.26
CA SER A 55 -12.00 26.46 -7.18
C SER A 55 -10.51 26.21 -7.40
N SER A 56 -9.77 27.27 -7.75
CA SER A 56 -8.30 27.28 -7.75
C SER A 56 -7.72 28.43 -6.93
N LEU A 57 -6.50 28.19 -6.44
CA LEU A 57 -5.53 29.09 -5.79
C LEU A 57 -5.66 29.29 -4.26
N ALA A 58 -4.76 28.65 -3.48
CA ALA A 58 -3.52 29.27 -2.99
C ALA A 58 -2.89 28.50 -1.81
N GLY A 59 -1.54 28.48 -1.74
CA GLY A 59 -0.83 28.63 -0.46
C GLY A 59 0.07 27.48 0.02
N TYR A 60 1.26 27.33 -0.55
CA TYR A 60 2.42 26.79 0.18
C TYR A 60 3.65 27.57 -0.25
N GLY A 61 4.04 28.50 0.60
CA GLY A 61 5.23 29.31 0.44
C GLY A 61 6.24 28.98 1.52
N GLY A 62 7.46 28.68 1.08
CA GLY A 62 8.68 29.11 1.77
C GLY A 62 9.34 28.09 2.68
N GLN A 63 10.19 27.24 2.11
CA GLN A 63 11.45 26.78 2.74
C GLN A 63 12.51 26.58 1.62
N GLN A 64 13.79 26.45 1.95
CA GLN A 64 14.91 26.49 0.98
C GLN A 64 15.10 25.15 0.23
N GLU A 65 15.27 25.21 -1.10
CA GLU A 65 15.59 24.05 -1.94
C GLU A 65 16.91 23.37 -1.50
N PRO A 66 17.01 22.03 -1.62
CA PRO A 66 18.25 21.30 -1.32
C PRO A 66 19.40 21.74 -2.22
N HIS A 67 20.63 21.66 -1.71
CA HIS A 67 21.83 22.10 -2.45
C HIS A 67 22.04 21.24 -3.71
N PRO A 68 22.46 21.79 -4.86
CA PRO A 68 22.60 21.06 -6.12
C PRO A 68 23.45 19.78 -6.06
N GLU A 69 24.39 19.69 -5.11
CA GLU A 69 25.20 18.50 -4.88
C GLU A 69 24.43 17.36 -4.23
N GLN A 70 23.54 17.65 -3.28
CA GLN A 70 22.68 16.65 -2.65
C GLN A 70 21.70 16.06 -3.67
N GLN A 71 21.15 16.91 -4.54
CA GLN A 71 20.26 16.46 -5.61
C GLN A 71 20.98 15.55 -6.62
N ARG A 72 22.23 15.86 -6.98
CA ARG A 72 23.04 14.98 -7.84
C ARG A 72 23.35 13.64 -7.19
N GLN A 73 23.64 13.63 -5.89
CA GLN A 73 23.90 12.39 -5.16
C GLN A 73 22.65 11.51 -5.09
N GLN A 74 21.49 12.09 -4.75
CA GLN A 74 20.22 11.37 -4.75
C GLN A 74 19.87 10.77 -6.11
N LEU A 75 20.10 11.51 -7.20
CA LEU A 75 19.90 10.99 -8.56
C LEU A 75 20.79 9.78 -8.83
N LYS A 76 22.07 9.86 -8.47
CA LYS A 76 23.01 8.75 -8.64
C LYS A 76 22.61 7.52 -7.83
N GLU A 77 22.22 7.69 -6.56
CA GLU A 77 21.74 6.60 -5.70
C GLU A 77 20.49 5.93 -6.28
N GLN A 78 19.60 6.70 -6.90
CA GLN A 78 18.41 6.18 -7.57
C GLN A 78 18.73 5.41 -8.84
N ASP A 79 19.66 5.91 -9.66
CA ASP A 79 20.11 5.21 -10.86
C ASP A 79 20.82 3.88 -10.49
N GLU A 80 21.63 3.87 -9.43
CA GLU A 80 22.28 2.66 -8.92
C GLU A 80 21.26 1.65 -8.37
N ALA A 81 20.25 2.12 -7.64
CA ALA A 81 19.17 1.28 -7.13
C ALA A 81 18.32 0.70 -8.27
N TYR A 82 18.05 1.49 -9.31
CA TYR A 82 17.36 1.03 -10.52
C TYR A 82 18.14 -0.10 -11.21
N GLU A 83 19.44 0.09 -11.43
CA GLU A 83 20.28 -0.93 -12.04
C GLU A 83 20.29 -2.22 -11.20
N ALA A 84 20.27 -2.12 -9.87
CA ALA A 84 20.23 -3.26 -8.96
C ALA A 84 18.91 -4.06 -8.99
N MET A 85 17.79 -3.44 -9.38
CA MET A 85 16.49 -4.11 -9.48
C MET A 85 16.38 -5.07 -10.67
N TYR A 86 17.10 -4.79 -11.76
CA TYR A 86 16.93 -5.49 -13.05
C TYR A 86 18.15 -6.26 -13.54
N GLN A 87 19.20 -6.42 -12.72
CA GLN A 87 20.36 -7.25 -13.13
C GLN A 87 19.90 -8.68 -13.46
N ASP A 88 20.03 -9.05 -14.74
CA ASP A 88 19.80 -10.39 -15.28
C ASP A 88 20.70 -11.41 -14.55
N PRO A 89 20.17 -12.54 -14.05
CA PRO A 89 20.98 -13.62 -13.49
C PRO A 89 22.15 -14.07 -14.40
N LYS A 90 22.01 -13.95 -15.73
CA LYS A 90 23.10 -14.22 -16.70
C LYS A 90 24.18 -13.14 -16.71
N GLN A 91 23.81 -11.87 -16.53
CA GLN A 91 24.79 -10.79 -16.41
C GLN A 91 25.56 -10.88 -15.08
N MET A 92 24.95 -11.41 -14.00
CA MET A 92 25.68 -11.73 -12.76
C MET A 92 26.80 -12.77 -12.98
N GLN A 93 26.62 -13.76 -13.86
CA GLN A 93 27.70 -14.71 -14.19
C GLN A 93 28.85 -14.05 -14.98
N GLU A 94 28.55 -13.10 -15.86
CA GLU A 94 29.58 -12.36 -16.63
C GLU A 94 30.27 -11.26 -15.81
N LYS A 95 29.57 -10.61 -14.87
CA LYS A 95 30.15 -9.60 -13.96
C LYS A 95 30.97 -10.23 -12.83
N ASN A 96 30.60 -11.42 -12.36
CA ASN A 96 31.41 -12.19 -11.39
C ASN A 96 32.74 -12.68 -11.99
N ALA A 97 32.88 -12.71 -13.32
CA ALA A 97 34.15 -12.95 -13.99
C ALA A 97 35.10 -11.73 -13.96
N LEU A 98 34.62 -10.56 -13.51
CA LEU A 98 35.40 -9.33 -13.38
C LEU A 98 35.13 -8.63 -12.02
N GLY A 99 35.48 -9.36 -10.95
CA GLY A 99 36.09 -8.77 -9.76
C GLY A 99 35.16 -8.28 -8.64
N VAL A 100 34.69 -9.21 -7.79
CA VAL A 100 34.66 -9.07 -6.32
C VAL A 100 34.85 -10.46 -5.71
N SER A 101 35.73 -10.62 -4.72
CA SER A 101 36.01 -11.90 -4.06
C SER A 101 34.86 -12.33 -3.14
N MET A 102 34.52 -13.62 -3.14
CA MET A 102 33.47 -14.26 -2.33
C MET A 102 33.73 -14.25 -0.80
N ASP A 103 34.78 -13.58 -0.34
CA ASP A 103 35.16 -13.51 1.09
C ASP A 103 34.52 -12.32 1.85
N ASP A 104 33.80 -11.42 1.17
CA ASP A 104 33.30 -10.17 1.76
C ASP A 104 31.79 -10.15 2.07
N VAL A 105 31.02 -11.12 1.59
CA VAL A 105 29.57 -11.25 1.91
C VAL A 105 29.30 -11.56 3.39
N PRO A 106 30.11 -12.38 4.10
CA PRO A 106 29.90 -12.62 5.54
C PRO A 106 30.15 -11.38 6.41
N LYS A 107 30.90 -10.39 5.92
CA LYS A 107 31.25 -9.19 6.70
C LYS A 107 30.14 -8.15 6.72
N ALA A 108 29.35 -8.04 5.67
CA ALA A 108 28.17 -7.16 5.62
C ALA A 108 27.05 -7.69 6.54
N ALA A 109 26.81 -9.01 6.51
CA ALA A 109 25.86 -9.65 7.43
C ALA A 109 26.32 -9.58 8.91
N ALA A 110 27.63 -9.73 9.16
CA ALA A 110 28.20 -9.60 10.51
C ALA A 110 28.21 -8.14 11.02
N ALA A 111 28.33 -7.14 10.15
CA ALA A 111 28.25 -5.73 10.53
C ALA A 111 26.82 -5.33 10.96
N VAL A 112 25.80 -5.91 10.35
CA VAL A 112 24.39 -5.76 10.76
C VAL A 112 24.12 -6.54 12.06
N ALA A 113 24.70 -7.73 12.24
CA ALA A 113 24.59 -8.52 13.46
C ALA A 113 25.40 -7.97 14.66
N ALA A 114 26.37 -7.09 14.42
CA ALA A 114 27.23 -6.49 15.45
C ALA A 114 26.74 -5.12 15.97
N MET A 115 25.58 -4.63 15.48
CA MET A 115 24.84 -3.59 16.19
C MET A 115 24.40 -4.17 17.53
N LYS A 116 24.98 -3.65 18.62
CA LYS A 116 24.70 -4.08 19.99
C LYS A 116 23.19 -4.09 20.23
N LEU A 117 22.70 -5.22 20.71
CA LEU A 117 21.49 -5.31 21.51
C LEU A 117 21.68 -4.42 22.75
N ASP A 118 21.38 -3.13 22.61
CA ASP A 118 21.24 -2.25 23.76
C ASP A 118 19.96 -2.71 24.50
N GLN A 119 20.13 -3.11 25.76
CA GLN A 119 19.09 -3.58 26.66
C GLN A 119 18.17 -2.45 27.16
N GLU A 120 17.72 -1.57 26.28
CA GLU A 120 16.73 -0.53 26.60
C GLU A 120 15.55 -0.57 25.62
N ASP A 121 15.01 -1.77 25.39
CA ASP A 121 13.67 -1.92 24.82
C ASP A 121 12.63 -1.81 25.95
N GLN A 122 12.49 -0.61 26.51
CA GLN A 122 11.37 -0.26 27.38
C GLN A 122 10.30 0.46 26.55
N GLN A 123 9.60 -0.28 25.70
CA GLN A 123 8.23 0.04 25.30
C GLN A 123 7.35 -1.19 25.43
N VAL A 124 6.17 -0.95 26.02
CA VAL A 124 5.05 -1.86 26.34
C VAL A 124 5.11 -3.21 25.60
N ILE A 125 5.89 -4.16 26.13
CA ILE A 125 5.73 -5.56 25.81
C ILE A 125 4.36 -5.92 26.37
N ALA A 126 3.38 -6.10 25.48
CA ALA A 126 2.10 -6.64 25.87
C ALA A 126 2.39 -7.94 26.66
N PRO A 127 1.79 -8.16 27.85
CA PRO A 127 2.11 -9.32 28.69
C PRO A 127 2.13 -10.60 27.84
N HIS A 128 3.06 -11.54 28.09
CA HIS A 128 3.18 -12.79 27.31
C HIS A 128 1.81 -13.46 27.08
N ASP A 129 0.95 -13.45 28.10
CA ASP A 129 -0.43 -13.94 28.07
C ASP A 129 -1.32 -13.27 26.99
N SER A 130 -1.10 -11.98 26.70
CA SER A 130 -1.85 -11.22 25.71
C SER A 130 -1.46 -11.56 24.26
N VAL A 131 -0.19 -11.89 24.03
CA VAL A 131 0.34 -12.29 22.71
C VAL A 131 -0.09 -13.71 22.37
N ASP A 132 -0.04 -14.62 23.36
CA ASP A 132 -0.56 -15.99 23.20
C ASP A 132 -2.08 -15.99 22.97
N ALA A 133 -2.80 -15.13 23.68
CA ALA A 133 -4.24 -14.98 23.48
C ALA A 133 -4.58 -14.42 22.10
N GLU A 134 -3.80 -13.45 21.58
CA GLU A 134 -3.95 -12.97 20.20
C GLU A 134 -3.73 -14.11 19.22
N TYR A 135 -2.59 -14.81 19.29
CA TYR A 135 -2.28 -15.88 18.35
C TYR A 135 -3.35 -16.97 18.31
N ARG A 136 -3.86 -17.38 19.48
CA ARG A 136 -4.99 -18.32 19.56
C ARG A 136 -6.23 -17.83 18.83
N ARG A 137 -6.55 -16.53 18.87
CA ARG A 137 -7.67 -15.97 18.09
C ARG A 137 -7.37 -15.93 16.59
N LEU A 138 -6.12 -15.67 16.22
CA LEU A 138 -5.72 -15.64 14.81
C LEU A 138 -5.74 -17.03 14.16
N THR A 139 -5.52 -18.10 14.93
CA THR A 139 -5.52 -19.48 14.44
C THR A 139 -6.83 -20.23 14.68
N ASP A 140 -7.78 -19.64 15.42
CA ASP A 140 -9.08 -20.26 15.70
C ASP A 140 -10.01 -20.23 14.48
N ALA A 141 -9.96 -21.31 13.71
CA ALA A 141 -10.83 -21.53 12.55
C ALA A 141 -12.31 -21.72 12.93
N THR A 142 -12.71 -21.74 14.20
CA THR A 142 -14.13 -21.78 14.59
C THR A 142 -14.78 -20.41 14.69
N LEU A 143 -13.98 -19.32 14.76
CA LEU A 143 -14.50 -17.96 14.82
C LEU A 143 -15.19 -17.54 13.51
N PRO A 144 -16.21 -16.66 13.56
CA PRO A 144 -16.81 -16.10 12.35
C PRO A 144 -15.77 -15.37 11.51
N ARG A 145 -15.71 -15.63 10.20
CA ARG A 145 -14.73 -15.00 9.29
C ARG A 145 -14.85 -13.48 9.29
N VAL A 146 -13.72 -12.80 9.14
CA VAL A 146 -13.71 -11.37 8.79
C VAL A 146 -14.43 -11.23 7.45
N LYS A 147 -15.02 -10.06 7.16
CA LYS A 147 -15.57 -9.80 5.83
C LYS A 147 -14.42 -9.48 4.88
N GLY A 148 -13.68 -10.51 4.48
CA GLY A 148 -12.53 -10.46 3.59
C GLY A 148 -12.79 -11.21 2.28
N ALA A 149 -12.08 -10.84 1.22
CA ALA A 149 -12.05 -11.59 -0.03
C ALA A 149 -10.69 -11.42 -0.72
N PHE A 150 -10.29 -12.41 -1.51
CA PHE A 150 -9.24 -12.21 -2.51
C PHE A 150 -9.82 -11.47 -3.69
N VAL A 151 -9.12 -10.46 -4.18
CA VAL A 151 -9.54 -9.65 -5.33
C VAL A 151 -8.46 -9.71 -6.39
N VAL A 152 -8.87 -10.08 -7.60
CA VAL A 152 -7.96 -10.36 -8.71
C VAL A 152 -8.49 -9.66 -9.95
N LEU A 153 -7.73 -8.73 -10.51
CA LEU A 153 -7.97 -8.20 -11.85
C LEU A 153 -7.20 -9.08 -12.84
N VAL A 154 -7.87 -9.71 -13.80
CA VAL A 154 -7.25 -10.76 -14.61
C VAL A 154 -7.98 -10.94 -15.93
N ARG A 155 -7.21 -11.17 -17.00
CA ARG A 155 -7.77 -11.49 -18.32
C ARG A 155 -8.01 -12.97 -18.50
N ASN A 156 -8.93 -13.29 -19.41
CA ASN A 156 -9.17 -14.67 -19.85
C ASN A 156 -7.87 -15.38 -20.30
N SER A 157 -6.95 -14.66 -20.95
CA SER A 157 -5.67 -15.19 -21.43
C SER A 157 -4.68 -15.59 -20.34
N GLU A 158 -4.88 -15.14 -19.10
CA GLU A 158 -3.97 -15.37 -17.97
C GLU A 158 -4.42 -16.53 -17.07
N LEU A 159 -5.46 -17.27 -17.50
CA LEU A 159 -6.09 -18.37 -16.76
C LEU A 159 -5.08 -19.32 -16.11
N TYR A 160 -4.09 -19.79 -16.85
CA TYR A 160 -3.14 -20.78 -16.32
C TYR A 160 -2.18 -20.19 -15.28
N ALA A 161 -1.74 -18.95 -15.48
CA ALA A 161 -0.92 -18.23 -14.52
C ALA A 161 -1.71 -17.97 -13.22
N LEU A 162 -2.98 -17.57 -13.34
CA LEU A 162 -3.86 -17.40 -12.19
C LEU A 162 -4.11 -18.70 -11.45
N ARG A 163 -4.38 -19.81 -12.16
CA ARG A 163 -4.60 -21.11 -11.52
C ARG A 163 -3.37 -21.57 -10.73
N SER A 164 -2.17 -21.24 -11.20
CA SER A 164 -0.94 -21.47 -10.43
C SER A 164 -0.97 -20.67 -9.12
N SER A 165 -1.30 -19.38 -9.18
CA SER A 165 -1.41 -18.52 -8.00
C SER A 165 -2.48 -18.98 -7.01
N MET A 166 -3.66 -19.37 -7.50
CA MET A 166 -4.72 -19.97 -6.69
C MET A 166 -4.20 -21.24 -6.00
N ARG A 167 -3.50 -22.12 -6.73
CA ARG A 167 -2.94 -23.36 -6.14
C ARG A 167 -2.00 -23.04 -4.98
N TYR A 168 -1.06 -22.11 -5.16
CA TYR A 168 -0.17 -21.70 -4.08
C TYR A 168 -0.94 -21.15 -2.87
N LEU A 169 -1.88 -20.24 -3.08
CA LEU A 169 -2.58 -19.61 -1.96
C LEU A 169 -3.54 -20.57 -1.25
N GLU A 170 -4.21 -21.44 -2.00
CA GLU A 170 -5.06 -22.50 -1.45
C GLU A 170 -4.23 -23.49 -0.63
N ASP A 171 -3.10 -23.98 -1.16
CA ASP A 171 -2.25 -24.96 -0.49
C ASP A 171 -1.61 -24.38 0.78
N ARG A 172 -1.19 -23.10 0.76
CA ARG A 172 -0.50 -22.46 1.89
C ARG A 172 -1.42 -21.85 2.95
N PHE A 173 -2.64 -21.47 2.58
CA PHE A 173 -3.52 -20.70 3.47
C PHE A 173 -5.00 -21.07 3.32
N ASN A 174 -5.57 -20.85 2.13
CA ASN A 174 -7.02 -20.64 2.04
C ASN A 174 -7.84 -21.92 2.25
N HIS A 175 -7.27 -23.11 2.06
CA HIS A 175 -7.96 -24.37 2.38
C HIS A 175 -8.41 -24.46 3.86
N LYS A 176 -7.75 -23.71 4.77
CA LYS A 176 -8.07 -23.66 6.20
C LYS A 176 -9.23 -22.70 6.51
N TYR A 177 -9.30 -21.58 5.78
CA TYR A 177 -10.15 -20.43 6.15
C TYR A 177 -11.31 -20.17 5.19
N ASN A 178 -11.20 -20.63 3.95
CA ASN A 178 -12.23 -20.61 2.91
C ASN A 178 -12.77 -19.20 2.58
N TYR A 179 -11.88 -18.20 2.50
CA TYR A 179 -12.23 -16.85 2.06
C TYR A 179 -12.58 -16.82 0.57
N PRO A 180 -13.59 -16.02 0.16
CA PRO A 180 -14.07 -15.98 -1.22
C PRO A 180 -13.06 -15.34 -2.18
N TRP A 181 -13.16 -15.74 -3.44
CA TRP A 181 -12.40 -15.16 -4.56
C TRP A 181 -13.31 -14.26 -5.41
N ILE A 182 -12.84 -13.06 -5.73
CA ILE A 182 -13.50 -12.11 -6.63
C ILE A 182 -12.58 -11.86 -7.82
N PHE A 183 -13.01 -12.32 -9.00
CA PHE A 183 -12.33 -12.07 -10.27
C PHE A 183 -13.00 -10.92 -11.00
N LEU A 184 -12.20 -9.93 -11.43
CA LEU A 184 -12.62 -8.75 -12.19
C LEU A 184 -11.88 -8.74 -13.53
N ASN A 185 -12.55 -8.32 -14.60
CA ASN A 185 -11.98 -8.25 -15.95
C ASN A 185 -12.68 -7.14 -16.75
N GLU A 186 -11.95 -6.46 -17.65
CA GLU A 186 -12.53 -5.50 -18.59
C GLU A 186 -13.39 -6.16 -19.69
N GLU A 187 -13.26 -7.47 -19.85
CA GLU A 187 -14.08 -8.30 -20.73
C GLU A 187 -14.89 -9.35 -19.95
N PRO A 188 -16.03 -9.83 -20.50
CA PRO A 188 -16.74 -10.97 -19.91
C PRO A 188 -15.85 -12.21 -19.78
N PHE A 189 -15.87 -12.85 -18.61
CA PHE A 189 -15.16 -14.11 -18.42
C PHE A 189 -15.76 -15.24 -19.26
N THR A 190 -14.89 -16.04 -19.90
CA THR A 190 -15.31 -17.22 -20.65
C THR A 190 -15.83 -18.31 -19.72
N GLU A 191 -16.61 -19.24 -20.28
CA GLU A 191 -17.07 -20.42 -19.52
C GLU A 191 -15.89 -21.29 -19.08
N GLU A 192 -14.86 -21.44 -19.92
CA GLU A 192 -13.63 -22.14 -19.56
C GLU A 192 -12.97 -21.53 -18.33
N PHE A 193 -12.81 -20.20 -18.32
CA PHE A 193 -12.23 -19.49 -17.19
C PHE A 193 -13.00 -19.80 -15.91
N ARG A 194 -14.32 -19.55 -15.92
CA ARG A 194 -15.20 -19.75 -14.76
C ARG A 194 -15.22 -21.19 -14.26
N ASN A 195 -15.22 -22.18 -15.16
CA ASN A 195 -15.21 -23.58 -14.78
C ASN A 195 -13.86 -23.95 -14.15
N MET A 196 -12.75 -23.56 -14.77
CA MET A 196 -11.42 -23.95 -14.31
C MET A 196 -11.00 -23.25 -13.00
N THR A 197 -11.39 -21.99 -12.77
CA THR A 197 -11.10 -21.30 -11.50
C THR A 197 -12.00 -21.77 -10.38
N SER A 198 -13.30 -21.99 -10.62
CA SER A 198 -14.22 -22.53 -9.60
C SER A 198 -13.81 -23.91 -9.08
N MET A 199 -13.14 -24.73 -9.90
CA MET A 199 -12.63 -26.05 -9.48
C MET A 199 -11.36 -26.01 -8.61
N MET A 200 -10.74 -24.84 -8.44
CA MET A 200 -9.48 -24.71 -7.69
C MET A 200 -9.68 -24.56 -6.18
N THR A 201 -10.89 -24.25 -5.73
CA THR A 201 -11.19 -23.89 -4.34
C THR A 201 -12.57 -24.43 -3.90
N ASN A 202 -12.76 -24.57 -2.59
CA ASN A 202 -14.08 -24.82 -1.98
C ASN A 202 -14.76 -23.51 -1.53
N ALA A 203 -14.09 -22.37 -1.70
CA ALA A 203 -14.62 -21.07 -1.34
C ALA A 203 -15.63 -20.57 -2.39
N GLU A 204 -16.44 -19.59 -2.01
CA GLU A 204 -17.29 -18.90 -2.98
C GLU A 204 -16.43 -18.14 -4.00
N VAL A 205 -16.87 -18.15 -5.25
CA VAL A 205 -16.19 -17.48 -6.35
C VAL A 205 -17.15 -16.56 -7.08
N HIS A 206 -16.76 -15.29 -7.23
CA HIS A 206 -17.52 -14.26 -7.92
C HIS A 206 -16.77 -13.76 -9.15
N TYR A 207 -17.51 -13.43 -10.19
CA TYR A 207 -16.99 -12.93 -11.47
C TYR A 207 -17.67 -11.60 -11.79
N GLY A 208 -16.89 -10.53 -11.88
CA GLY A 208 -17.36 -9.16 -12.15
C GLY A 208 -16.78 -8.62 -13.46
N LEU A 209 -17.63 -7.90 -14.21
CA LEU A 209 -17.19 -7.11 -15.34
C LEU A 209 -16.85 -5.70 -14.86
N VAL A 210 -15.66 -5.21 -15.21
CA VAL A 210 -15.26 -3.83 -14.93
C VAL A 210 -16.16 -2.88 -15.72
N PRO A 211 -16.81 -1.89 -15.07
CA PRO A 211 -17.60 -0.89 -15.77
C PRO A 211 -16.75 -0.13 -16.79
N GLN A 212 -17.31 0.13 -17.97
CA GLN A 212 -16.58 0.79 -19.07
C GLN A 212 -16.07 2.17 -18.65
N GLU A 213 -16.82 2.92 -17.85
CA GLU A 213 -16.43 4.22 -17.30
C GLU A 213 -15.19 4.18 -16.39
N HIS A 214 -14.88 3.02 -15.82
CA HIS A 214 -13.69 2.80 -14.99
C HIS A 214 -12.49 2.32 -15.83
N TRP A 215 -12.74 1.85 -17.06
CA TRP A 215 -11.74 1.35 -18.01
C TRP A 215 -11.79 2.08 -19.36
N SER A 216 -11.88 3.40 -19.33
CA SER A 216 -11.88 4.26 -20.52
C SER A 216 -11.16 5.58 -20.24
N TYR A 217 -10.87 6.34 -21.30
CA TYR A 217 -10.34 7.69 -21.15
C TYR A 217 -11.42 8.62 -20.59
N PRO A 218 -11.15 9.38 -19.53
CA PRO A 218 -12.03 10.45 -19.12
C PRO A 218 -11.95 11.65 -20.10
N ASP A 219 -13.01 12.45 -20.16
CA ASP A 219 -13.19 13.54 -21.15
C ASP A 219 -12.09 14.62 -21.12
N TYR A 220 -11.36 14.75 -20.02
CA TYR A 220 -10.25 15.71 -19.87
C TYR A 220 -8.91 15.18 -20.37
N ILE A 221 -8.86 13.98 -20.95
CA ILE A 221 -7.64 13.41 -21.53
C ILE A 221 -7.62 13.64 -23.04
N ASP A 222 -6.57 14.32 -23.50
CA ASP A 222 -6.21 14.41 -24.91
C ASP A 222 -5.59 13.07 -25.34
N GLN A 223 -6.37 12.29 -26.10
CA GLN A 223 -5.97 10.95 -26.52
C GLN A 223 -4.85 10.96 -27.55
N ASP A 224 -4.75 12.00 -28.39
CA ASP A 224 -3.67 12.13 -29.37
C ASP A 224 -2.36 12.44 -28.65
N TYR A 225 -2.39 13.33 -27.66
CA TYR A 225 -1.22 13.59 -26.82
C TYR A 225 -0.82 12.36 -25.99
N ALA A 226 -1.79 11.65 -25.37
CA ALA A 226 -1.53 10.42 -24.65
C ALA A 226 -0.92 9.34 -25.56
N ALA A 227 -1.33 9.25 -26.83
CA ALA A 227 -0.73 8.34 -27.81
C ALA A 227 0.72 8.71 -28.11
N GLN A 228 1.05 10.01 -28.22
CA GLN A 228 2.43 10.47 -28.38
C GLN A 228 3.29 10.12 -27.17
N CYS A 229 2.82 10.40 -25.95
CA CYS A 229 3.54 10.06 -24.71
C CYS A 229 3.85 8.56 -24.60
N ARG A 230 2.93 7.69 -25.07
CA ARG A 230 3.17 6.25 -25.15
C ARG A 230 4.31 5.90 -26.10
N GLN A 231 4.37 6.55 -27.27
CA GLN A 231 5.44 6.34 -28.25
C GLN A 231 6.80 6.79 -27.68
N ASP A 232 6.84 7.93 -27.00
CA ASP A 232 8.06 8.47 -26.41
C ASP A 232 8.62 7.52 -25.34
N LEU A 233 7.79 7.09 -24.39
CA LEU A 233 8.20 6.13 -23.35
C LEU A 233 8.56 4.75 -23.91
N ALA A 234 7.91 4.31 -25.00
CA ALA A 234 8.29 3.08 -25.70
C ALA A 234 9.67 3.21 -26.36
N ALA A 235 9.96 4.35 -26.98
CA ALA A 235 11.24 4.62 -27.63
C ALA A 235 12.41 4.70 -26.64
N GLU A 236 12.12 5.14 -25.41
CA GLU A 236 13.07 5.12 -24.28
C GLU A 236 13.29 3.72 -23.69
N GLY A 237 12.53 2.71 -24.12
CA GLY A 237 12.64 1.34 -23.62
C GLY A 237 12.01 1.13 -22.24
N ILE A 238 11.12 2.02 -21.82
CA ILE A 238 10.47 1.93 -20.50
C ILE A 238 9.53 0.72 -20.50
N PRO A 239 9.58 -0.17 -19.49
CA PRO A 239 8.66 -1.29 -19.38
C PRO A 239 7.21 -0.81 -19.48
N TYR A 240 6.40 -1.46 -20.33
CA TYR A 240 5.01 -1.04 -20.60
C TYR A 240 4.85 0.43 -21.09
N GLY A 241 5.92 1.11 -21.50
CA GLY A 241 5.91 2.51 -21.94
C GLY A 241 4.89 2.77 -23.05
N GLY A 242 4.83 1.86 -24.02
CA GLY A 242 3.86 1.90 -25.13
C GLY A 242 2.49 1.28 -24.83
N SER A 243 2.27 0.71 -23.64
CA SER A 243 1.04 -0.03 -23.33
C SER A 243 -0.08 0.89 -22.85
N GLU A 244 -1.15 0.93 -23.63
CA GLU A 244 -2.38 1.66 -23.30
C GLU A 244 -3.21 0.95 -22.23
N SER A 245 -3.41 -0.36 -22.37
CA SER A 245 -4.20 -1.12 -21.41
C SER A 245 -3.54 -1.21 -20.03
N TYR A 246 -2.20 -1.14 -19.96
CA TYR A 246 -1.49 -1.05 -18.68
C TYR A 246 -1.80 0.25 -17.92
N ARG A 247 -2.00 1.37 -18.62
CA ARG A 247 -2.39 2.64 -17.98
C ARG A 247 -3.81 2.61 -17.46
N HIS A 248 -4.73 2.00 -18.21
CA HIS A 248 -6.08 1.73 -17.70
C HIS A 248 -6.06 0.82 -16.47
N MET A 249 -5.22 -0.22 -16.47
CA MET A 249 -5.00 -1.08 -15.31
C MET A 249 -4.49 -0.29 -14.09
N CYS A 250 -3.43 0.50 -14.24
CA CYS A 250 -2.89 1.30 -13.13
C CYS A 250 -3.92 2.30 -12.60
N ARG A 251 -4.67 2.97 -13.49
CA ARG A 251 -5.78 3.86 -13.07
C ARG A 251 -6.88 3.10 -12.35
N TYR A 252 -7.27 1.92 -12.84
CA TYR A 252 -8.31 1.08 -12.26
C TYR A 252 -7.95 0.59 -10.86
N GLN A 253 -6.71 0.07 -10.70
CA GLN A 253 -6.17 -0.33 -9.41
C GLN A 253 -6.02 0.87 -8.47
N SER A 254 -5.66 2.06 -8.98
CA SER A 254 -5.52 3.26 -8.14
C SER A 254 -6.86 3.76 -7.55
N GLY A 255 -7.97 3.65 -8.28
CA GLY A 255 -9.16 4.43 -7.93
C GLY A 255 -10.51 3.75 -8.04
N PHE A 256 -10.62 2.60 -8.69
CA PHE A 256 -11.92 2.05 -9.07
C PHE A 256 -12.21 0.64 -8.58
N PHE A 257 -11.22 -0.26 -8.47
CA PHE A 257 -11.51 -1.64 -8.09
C PHE A 257 -12.20 -1.73 -6.72
N MET A 258 -11.77 -0.90 -5.76
CA MET A 258 -12.39 -0.80 -4.42
C MET A 258 -13.84 -0.34 -4.48
N LEU A 259 -14.28 0.27 -5.58
CA LEU A 259 -15.65 0.72 -5.83
C LEU A 259 -16.47 -0.29 -6.62
N HIS A 260 -15.93 -1.45 -6.96
CA HIS A 260 -16.73 -2.47 -7.66
C HIS A 260 -17.81 -3.05 -6.72
N PRO A 261 -19.06 -3.26 -7.18
CA PRO A 261 -20.15 -3.73 -6.31
C PRO A 261 -19.89 -5.06 -5.59
N LEU A 262 -19.07 -5.95 -6.16
CA LEU A 262 -18.69 -7.21 -5.51
C LEU A 262 -17.84 -7.01 -4.23
N LEU A 263 -17.26 -5.81 -4.04
CA LEU A 263 -16.54 -5.48 -2.81
C LEU A 263 -17.46 -4.82 -1.76
N ASP A 264 -18.75 -4.63 -2.06
CA ASP A 264 -19.68 -4.08 -1.08
C ASP A 264 -19.90 -5.01 0.11
N GLY A 265 -19.82 -4.44 1.31
CA GLY A 265 -19.94 -5.19 2.56
C GLY A 265 -18.65 -5.86 3.03
N LEU A 266 -17.55 -5.80 2.26
CA LEU A 266 -16.24 -6.22 2.72
C LEU A 266 -15.58 -5.17 3.62
N ASP A 267 -14.89 -5.64 4.65
CA ASP A 267 -14.04 -4.83 5.52
C ASP A 267 -12.60 -4.75 4.97
N TYR A 268 -12.13 -5.85 4.38
CA TYR A 268 -10.77 -6.03 3.85
C TYR A 268 -10.77 -6.73 2.50
N TYR A 269 -9.74 -6.48 1.70
CA TYR A 269 -9.43 -7.26 0.51
C TYR A 269 -7.96 -7.69 0.55
N TRP A 270 -7.65 -8.79 -0.13
CA TRP A 270 -6.29 -9.21 -0.42
C TRP A 270 -6.12 -9.28 -1.94
N ARG A 271 -5.31 -8.38 -2.49
CA ARG A 271 -4.98 -8.41 -3.91
C ARG A 271 -4.07 -9.59 -4.23
N VAL A 272 -4.43 -10.35 -5.26
CA VAL A 272 -3.63 -11.45 -5.80
C VAL A 272 -3.53 -11.26 -7.31
N GLU A 273 -2.33 -11.40 -7.86
CA GLU A 273 -2.08 -11.33 -9.31
C GLU A 273 -1.85 -12.73 -9.91
N PRO A 274 -2.06 -12.93 -11.22
CA PRO A 274 -1.62 -14.13 -11.92
C PRO A 274 -0.10 -14.33 -11.86
N GLY A 275 0.36 -15.57 -11.74
CA GLY A 275 1.79 -15.90 -11.80
C GLY A 275 2.56 -15.76 -10.48
N VAL A 276 1.91 -15.33 -9.39
CA VAL A 276 2.53 -15.25 -8.06
C VAL A 276 2.73 -16.60 -7.40
N LYS A 277 3.65 -16.65 -6.43
CA LYS A 277 3.90 -17.81 -5.58
C LYS A 277 3.88 -17.44 -4.11
N PHE A 278 3.38 -18.36 -3.29
CA PHE A 278 3.43 -18.30 -1.82
C PHE A 278 4.39 -19.38 -1.33
N SER A 279 5.49 -18.94 -0.73
CA SER A 279 6.65 -19.79 -0.45
C SER A 279 6.61 -20.46 0.92
N CYS A 280 5.74 -20.01 1.82
CA CYS A 280 5.58 -20.50 3.19
C CYS A 280 4.12 -20.83 3.50
N ASP A 281 3.88 -21.78 4.39
CA ASP A 281 2.57 -22.05 5.00
C ASP A 281 2.17 -20.88 5.91
N MET A 282 0.88 -20.54 5.92
CA MET A 282 0.30 -19.54 6.80
C MET A 282 -0.69 -20.23 7.74
N ASP A 283 -0.37 -20.27 9.03
CA ASP A 283 -1.19 -20.96 10.04
C ASP A 283 -2.21 -20.05 10.72
N TYR A 284 -2.04 -18.74 10.62
CA TYR A 284 -2.95 -17.74 11.16
C TYR A 284 -3.79 -17.09 10.04
N ASP A 285 -4.88 -16.42 10.41
CA ASP A 285 -5.76 -15.65 9.51
C ASP A 285 -5.24 -14.19 9.35
N PRO A 286 -4.67 -13.80 8.19
CA PRO A 286 -4.20 -12.44 7.96
C PRO A 286 -5.32 -11.41 7.97
N PHE A 287 -6.55 -11.76 7.55
CA PHE A 287 -7.67 -10.83 7.65
C PHE A 287 -8.08 -10.60 9.11
N ARG A 288 -8.02 -11.65 9.95
CA ARG A 288 -8.21 -11.49 11.40
C ARG A 288 -7.16 -10.59 12.01
N LEU A 289 -5.89 -10.77 11.64
CA LEU A 289 -4.80 -9.92 12.10
C LEU A 289 -5.09 -8.46 11.78
N MET A 290 -5.52 -8.20 10.54
CA MET A 290 -5.90 -6.86 10.11
C MET A 290 -7.02 -6.27 10.96
N GLN A 291 -8.05 -7.06 11.28
CA GLN A 291 -9.17 -6.64 12.12
C GLN A 291 -8.77 -6.41 13.60
N GLU A 292 -8.07 -7.36 14.23
CA GLU A 292 -7.71 -7.32 15.65
C GLU A 292 -6.76 -6.15 15.96
N ARG A 293 -5.87 -5.82 15.03
CA ARG A 293 -4.91 -4.72 15.17
C ARG A 293 -5.41 -3.40 14.55
N ASP A 294 -6.65 -3.37 14.04
CA ASP A 294 -7.23 -2.24 13.32
C ASP A 294 -6.33 -1.71 12.18
N LEU A 295 -5.60 -2.60 11.52
CA LEU A 295 -4.69 -2.25 10.42
C LEU A 295 -5.46 -1.76 9.20
N LYS A 296 -4.82 -0.93 8.39
CA LYS A 296 -5.38 -0.34 7.17
C LYS A 296 -4.67 -0.82 5.91
N TYR A 297 -3.39 -1.13 6.00
CA TYR A 297 -2.59 -1.56 4.85
C TYR A 297 -1.51 -2.55 5.27
N GLY A 298 -1.29 -3.60 4.49
CA GLY A 298 -0.14 -4.45 4.66
C GLY A 298 0.40 -5.00 3.36
N PHE A 299 1.70 -5.27 3.35
CA PHE A 299 2.50 -5.57 2.17
C PHE A 299 3.56 -6.64 2.47
N THR A 300 4.20 -7.19 1.43
CA THR A 300 5.36 -8.08 1.55
C THR A 300 6.64 -7.46 1.01
N ILE A 301 6.58 -6.83 -0.18
CA ILE A 301 7.74 -6.23 -0.86
C ILE A 301 7.59 -4.71 -0.92
N ALA A 302 8.69 -3.98 -0.69
CA ALA A 302 8.80 -2.55 -0.95
C ALA A 302 10.03 -2.25 -1.82
N LEU A 303 9.88 -1.42 -2.85
CA LEU A 303 10.94 -1.11 -3.82
C LEU A 303 10.88 0.35 -4.28
N ARG A 304 11.91 0.78 -5.02
CA ARG A 304 11.96 2.09 -5.68
C ARG A 304 11.29 2.05 -7.05
N GLU A 305 10.46 3.05 -7.33
CA GLU A 305 9.85 3.22 -8.65
C GLU A 305 10.87 3.76 -9.66
N TYR A 306 10.62 3.50 -10.94
CA TYR A 306 11.36 4.10 -12.02
C TYR A 306 10.92 5.55 -12.27
N ARG A 307 11.81 6.49 -11.94
CA ARG A 307 11.55 7.95 -11.96
C ARG A 307 10.91 8.45 -13.26
N ALA A 308 11.32 7.94 -14.43
CA ALA A 308 10.80 8.41 -15.72
C ALA A 308 9.30 8.13 -15.92
N THR A 309 8.70 7.28 -15.08
CA THR A 309 7.28 6.91 -15.19
C THR A 309 6.36 7.81 -14.38
N ILE A 310 6.94 8.57 -13.46
CA ILE A 310 6.25 9.42 -12.49
C ILE A 310 6.92 10.81 -12.30
N PRO A 311 7.47 11.47 -13.35
CA PRO A 311 8.21 12.73 -13.17
C PRO A 311 7.40 13.84 -12.51
N SER A 312 6.07 13.90 -12.68
CA SER A 312 5.23 14.91 -12.04
C SER A 312 4.34 14.41 -10.89
N LEU A 313 4.37 13.10 -10.57
CA LEU A 313 3.52 12.52 -9.52
C LEU A 313 3.69 13.24 -8.18
N TRP A 314 4.93 13.34 -7.70
CA TRP A 314 5.20 13.96 -6.39
C TRP A 314 4.81 15.43 -6.34
N LYS A 315 5.10 16.17 -7.40
CA LYS A 315 4.70 17.58 -7.48
C LYS A 315 3.18 17.72 -7.37
N THR A 316 2.44 16.90 -8.11
CA THR A 316 0.97 16.86 -8.09
C THR A 316 0.44 16.46 -6.71
N THR A 317 1.05 15.46 -6.08
CA THR A 317 0.75 15.05 -4.70
C THR A 317 0.96 16.20 -3.71
N LEU A 318 2.06 16.94 -3.81
CA LEU A 318 2.30 18.09 -2.95
C LEU A 318 1.20 19.14 -3.17
N GLU A 319 0.81 19.45 -4.40
CA GLU A 319 -0.30 20.38 -4.68
C GLU A 319 -1.63 19.91 -4.07
N PHE A 320 -1.92 18.61 -4.09
CA PHE A 320 -3.04 18.04 -3.37
C PHE A 320 -2.91 18.27 -1.85
N ALA A 321 -1.78 17.91 -1.24
CA ALA A 321 -1.56 18.04 0.20
C ALA A 321 -1.69 19.50 0.68
N LYS A 322 -1.30 20.45 -0.18
CA LYS A 322 -1.42 21.91 0.05
C LYS A 322 -2.88 22.36 0.05
N SER A 323 -3.67 21.87 -0.89
CA SER A 323 -5.09 22.23 -1.06
C SER A 323 -6.03 21.44 -0.14
N HIS A 324 -5.57 20.31 0.39
CA HIS A 324 -6.36 19.39 1.22
C HIS A 324 -5.65 19.00 2.54
N PRO A 325 -5.17 19.97 3.33
CA PRO A 325 -4.41 19.66 4.55
C PRO A 325 -5.20 18.84 5.58
N GLN A 326 -6.54 18.87 5.53
CA GLN A 326 -7.42 18.09 6.41
C GLN A 326 -7.30 16.57 6.23
N TYR A 327 -6.77 16.09 5.10
CA TYR A 327 -6.57 14.68 4.84
C TYR A 327 -5.13 14.22 5.14
N ILE A 328 -4.23 15.14 5.46
CA ILE A 328 -2.81 14.85 5.61
C ILE A 328 -2.49 14.64 7.09
N TYR A 329 -1.94 13.47 7.40
CA TYR A 329 -1.38 13.16 8.69
C TYR A 329 -0.18 14.07 8.98
N PRO A 330 -0.16 14.81 10.11
CA PRO A 330 0.87 15.81 10.32
C PRO A 330 2.28 15.22 10.37
N ARG A 331 3.15 15.65 9.45
CA ARG A 331 4.56 15.21 9.34
C ARG A 331 5.41 15.43 10.59
N THR A 332 4.98 16.31 11.48
CA THR A 332 5.67 16.63 12.74
C THR A 332 5.40 15.60 13.84
N ARG A 333 4.48 14.67 13.61
CA ARG A 333 4.19 13.61 14.58
C ARG A 333 5.24 12.51 14.52
N PRO A 334 5.61 11.93 15.69
CA PRO A 334 6.66 10.91 15.75
C PRO A 334 6.27 9.60 15.05
N ASP A 335 4.97 9.35 14.90
CA ASP A 335 4.40 8.18 14.23
C ASP A 335 3.99 8.46 12.77
N SER A 336 4.50 9.55 12.17
CA SER A 336 4.30 9.86 10.76
C SER A 336 5.07 8.90 9.85
N LEU A 337 4.45 8.57 8.72
CA LEU A 337 5.02 7.70 7.70
C LEU A 337 5.68 8.48 6.53
N LEU A 338 5.74 9.82 6.58
CA LEU A 338 6.27 10.63 5.48
C LEU A 338 7.70 10.21 5.07
N ARG A 339 8.53 9.81 6.04
CA ARG A 339 9.92 9.39 5.77
C ARG A 339 10.01 8.12 4.92
N LEU A 340 8.93 7.33 4.80
CA LEU A 340 8.89 6.21 3.87
C LEU A 340 9.04 6.66 2.41
N VAL A 341 8.50 7.83 2.08
CA VAL A 341 8.45 8.34 0.70
C VAL A 341 9.34 9.56 0.48
N SER A 342 9.93 10.14 1.53
CA SER A 342 10.73 11.35 1.41
C SER A 342 11.83 11.44 2.46
N ASP A 343 13.08 11.47 2.00
CA ASP A 343 14.27 11.58 2.87
C ASP A 343 14.53 13.03 3.33
N ASP A 344 13.82 13.98 2.73
CA ASP A 344 14.01 15.41 2.91
C ASP A 344 12.73 16.09 3.40
N ASN A 345 11.93 15.39 4.21
CA ASN A 345 10.78 15.97 4.92
C ASN A 345 9.71 16.56 3.97
N GLY A 346 9.59 15.98 2.78
CA GLY A 346 8.56 16.25 1.79
C GLY A 346 9.02 17.05 0.57
N TRP A 347 10.31 17.40 0.45
CA TRP A 347 10.80 18.18 -0.71
C TRP A 347 10.78 17.37 -1.99
N SER A 348 11.28 16.14 -1.92
CA SER A 348 11.36 15.23 -3.03
C SER A 348 10.83 13.85 -2.66
N TYR A 349 10.40 13.13 -3.69
CA TYR A 349 10.04 11.72 -3.58
C TYR A 349 11.30 10.89 -3.72
N ASN A 350 11.57 10.03 -2.72
CA ASN A 350 12.69 9.09 -2.74
C ASN A 350 12.40 7.85 -3.63
N LEU A 351 11.22 7.79 -4.24
CA LEU A 351 10.71 6.74 -5.13
C LEU A 351 10.24 5.46 -4.43
N CYS A 352 10.38 5.37 -3.11
CA CYS A 352 9.99 4.17 -2.35
C CYS A 352 8.47 3.98 -2.32
N HIS A 353 8.05 2.76 -2.60
CA HIS A 353 6.65 2.34 -2.53
C HIS A 353 6.52 0.87 -2.14
N PHE A 354 5.37 0.50 -1.59
CA PHE A 354 4.94 -0.87 -1.41
C PHE A 354 4.48 -1.46 -2.75
N TRP A 355 4.86 -2.70 -3.03
CA TRP A 355 4.54 -3.34 -4.29
C TRP A 355 3.14 -3.94 -4.28
N SER A 356 2.20 -3.22 -4.88
CA SER A 356 0.76 -3.43 -4.74
C SER A 356 0.21 -4.74 -5.32
N ASN A 357 1.00 -5.54 -6.07
CA ASN A 357 0.52 -6.87 -6.49
C ASN A 357 0.28 -7.82 -5.29
N PHE A 358 0.94 -7.56 -4.16
CA PHE A 358 0.52 -8.04 -2.86
C PHE A 358 0.10 -6.84 -2.02
N GLU A 359 -1.18 -6.81 -1.64
CA GLU A 359 -1.66 -5.91 -0.60
C GLU A 359 -2.85 -6.53 0.12
N ILE A 360 -2.86 -6.45 1.45
CA ILE A 360 -4.04 -6.70 2.28
C ILE A 360 -4.44 -5.38 2.89
N ALA A 361 -5.59 -4.84 2.51
CA ALA A 361 -5.94 -3.48 2.91
C ALA A 361 -7.42 -3.31 3.24
N SER A 362 -7.69 -2.29 4.05
CA SER A 362 -9.03 -1.94 4.49
C SER A 362 -9.79 -1.28 3.34
N VAL A 363 -10.92 -1.89 2.96
CA VAL A 363 -11.83 -1.34 1.95
C VAL A 363 -12.33 0.04 2.40
N LYS A 364 -12.60 0.21 3.70
CA LYS A 364 -13.02 1.49 4.28
C LYS A 364 -11.97 2.60 4.11
N TYR A 365 -10.70 2.27 4.27
CA TYR A 365 -9.61 3.24 4.05
C TYR A 365 -9.52 3.63 2.57
N MET A 366 -9.51 2.65 1.67
CA MET A 366 -9.48 2.90 0.22
C MET A 366 -10.71 3.66 -0.28
N ARG A 367 -11.87 3.51 0.39
CA ARG A 367 -13.11 4.28 0.12
C ARG A 367 -13.22 5.60 0.90
N SER A 368 -12.19 5.97 1.67
CA SER A 368 -12.25 7.19 2.47
C SER A 368 -12.31 8.45 1.60
N GLU A 369 -12.95 9.51 2.12
CA GLU A 369 -13.02 10.79 1.40
C GLU A 369 -11.63 11.34 1.07
N GLY A 370 -10.65 11.16 1.98
CA GLY A 370 -9.26 11.58 1.77
C GLY A 370 -8.61 10.86 0.60
N TYR A 371 -8.65 9.53 0.60
CA TYR A 371 -8.07 8.72 -0.49
C TYR A 371 -8.75 9.01 -1.82
N GLN A 372 -10.09 9.03 -1.85
CA GLN A 372 -10.85 9.26 -3.08
C GLN A 372 -10.67 10.68 -3.63
N SER A 373 -10.50 11.68 -2.75
CA SER A 373 -10.12 13.03 -3.18
C SER A 373 -8.71 13.08 -3.76
N TYR A 374 -7.77 12.32 -3.19
CA TYR A 374 -6.39 12.23 -3.69
C TYR A 374 -6.32 11.55 -5.05
N PHE A 375 -6.89 10.35 -5.19
CA PHE A 375 -6.93 9.63 -6.46
C PHE A 375 -7.48 10.51 -7.58
N LYS A 376 -8.58 11.19 -7.30
CA LYS A 376 -9.21 12.05 -8.30
C LYS A 376 -8.36 13.27 -8.67
N TYR A 377 -7.71 13.89 -7.70
CA TYR A 377 -6.80 15.00 -7.98
C TYR A 377 -5.68 14.54 -8.93
N LEU A 378 -5.16 13.33 -8.73
CA LEU A 378 -4.22 12.70 -9.66
C LEU A 378 -4.84 12.37 -11.02
N ASP A 379 -6.06 11.83 -11.03
CA ASP A 379 -6.75 11.46 -12.26
C ASP A 379 -6.99 12.66 -13.17
N GLU A 380 -7.44 13.78 -12.60
CA GLU A 380 -7.65 15.05 -13.30
C GLU A 380 -6.33 15.70 -13.78
N ALA A 381 -5.20 15.40 -13.14
CA ALA A 381 -3.87 15.82 -13.60
C ALA A 381 -3.38 15.02 -14.83
N GLY A 382 -3.99 13.87 -15.12
CA GLY A 382 -3.76 13.08 -16.34
C GLY A 382 -2.48 12.25 -16.38
N GLY A 383 -1.70 12.20 -15.30
CA GLY A 383 -0.42 11.48 -15.25
C GLY A 383 -0.51 9.97 -15.45
N PHE A 384 -1.69 9.35 -15.22
CA PHE A 384 -1.93 7.96 -15.63
C PHE A 384 -1.79 7.75 -17.14
N PHE A 385 -2.11 8.76 -17.96
CA PHE A 385 -2.15 8.66 -19.42
C PHE A 385 -1.00 9.40 -20.12
N TYR A 386 -0.62 10.58 -19.62
CA TYR A 386 0.49 11.37 -20.17
C TYR A 386 1.86 10.91 -19.66
N GLU A 387 1.90 10.23 -18.50
CA GLU A 387 3.09 9.56 -17.98
C GLU A 387 2.81 8.04 -17.92
N ARG A 388 3.21 7.36 -16.84
CA ARG A 388 2.88 5.95 -16.58
C ARG A 388 2.74 5.70 -15.07
N TRP A 389 1.95 6.54 -14.40
CA TRP A 389 1.72 6.43 -12.95
C TRP A 389 1.17 5.05 -12.59
N GLY A 390 1.96 4.28 -11.84
CA GLY A 390 1.53 3.00 -11.29
C GLY A 390 0.62 3.20 -10.08
N ASP A 391 -0.27 2.24 -9.83
CA ASP A 391 -1.07 2.19 -8.61
C ASP A 391 -0.20 1.99 -7.36
N ALA A 392 0.91 1.26 -7.47
CA ALA A 392 1.81 0.98 -6.36
C ALA A 392 2.39 2.27 -5.70
N PRO A 393 3.02 3.21 -6.43
CA PRO A 393 3.42 4.49 -5.85
C PRO A 393 2.22 5.36 -5.42
N VAL A 394 1.08 5.31 -6.12
CA VAL A 394 -0.12 6.07 -5.73
C VAL A 394 -0.65 5.61 -4.36
N HIS A 395 -0.84 4.31 -4.15
CA HIS A 395 -1.28 3.71 -2.88
C HIS A 395 -0.29 4.05 -1.76
N SER A 396 1.00 3.88 -2.03
CA SER A 396 2.05 4.05 -1.03
C SER A 396 2.21 5.49 -0.57
N ILE A 397 2.12 6.45 -1.49
CA ILE A 397 2.11 7.87 -1.15
C ILE A 397 0.86 8.22 -0.32
N ALA A 398 -0.31 7.69 -0.68
CA ALA A 398 -1.52 7.91 0.12
C ALA A 398 -1.37 7.35 1.54
N VAL A 399 -0.83 6.13 1.67
CA VAL A 399 -0.51 5.52 2.99
C VAL A 399 0.44 6.41 3.78
N ALA A 400 1.54 6.85 3.18
CA ALA A 400 2.54 7.67 3.86
C ALA A 400 2.01 9.05 4.30
N LEU A 401 1.06 9.61 3.54
CA LEU A 401 0.48 10.93 3.81
C LEU A 401 -0.74 10.90 4.72
N MET A 402 -1.50 9.80 4.78
CA MET A 402 -2.81 9.77 5.46
C MET A 402 -2.85 8.86 6.69
N LEU A 403 -1.90 7.93 6.82
CA LEU A 403 -1.87 6.95 7.91
C LEU A 403 -0.70 7.19 8.87
N LYS A 404 -0.77 6.51 10.02
CA LYS A 404 0.30 6.45 11.02
C LYS A 404 0.92 5.06 11.08
N GLN A 405 2.07 4.95 11.74
CA GLN A 405 2.80 3.68 11.89
C GLN A 405 1.92 2.50 12.34
N SER A 406 1.04 2.69 13.34
CA SER A 406 0.19 1.60 13.84
C SER A 406 -0.83 1.05 12.84
N ASP A 407 -1.04 1.74 11.71
CA ASP A 407 -2.03 1.37 10.70
C ASP A 407 -1.44 0.48 9.60
N VAL A 408 -0.11 0.31 9.57
CA VAL A 408 0.62 -0.39 8.49
C VAL A 408 1.36 -1.60 9.03
N HIS A 409 1.26 -2.72 8.33
CA HIS A 409 1.90 -3.98 8.71
C HIS A 409 2.75 -4.55 7.56
N TRP A 410 3.96 -4.97 7.88
CA TRP A 410 4.75 -5.77 6.96
C TRP A 410 4.50 -7.24 7.25
N PHE A 411 3.96 -7.98 6.29
CA PHE A 411 3.73 -9.41 6.38
C PHE A 411 5.02 -10.19 6.17
N TYR A 412 5.95 -9.99 7.11
CA TYR A 412 7.29 -10.56 7.07
C TYR A 412 7.32 -12.09 7.02
N ASP A 413 6.29 -12.75 7.57
CA ASP A 413 6.19 -14.21 7.62
C ASP A 413 5.43 -14.81 6.43
N ILE A 414 4.96 -13.99 5.47
CA ILE A 414 4.31 -14.46 4.24
C ILE A 414 5.32 -14.46 3.09
N GLY A 415 6.05 -15.56 2.91
CA GLY A 415 6.94 -15.74 1.77
C GLY A 415 6.19 -15.57 0.44
N TYR A 416 6.65 -14.66 -0.41
CA TYR A 416 5.91 -14.20 -1.58
C TYR A 416 6.83 -13.92 -2.77
N LYS A 417 6.41 -14.30 -3.98
CA LYS A 417 7.17 -14.03 -5.20
C LYS A 417 6.26 -13.59 -6.33
N HIS A 418 6.68 -12.57 -7.06
CA HIS A 418 6.11 -12.14 -8.33
C HIS A 418 7.27 -11.81 -9.29
N ASP A 419 7.24 -12.37 -10.50
CA ASP A 419 8.34 -12.31 -11.46
C ASP A 419 9.72 -12.63 -10.84
N ASN A 420 10.65 -11.67 -10.89
CA ASN A 420 12.02 -11.80 -10.42
C ASN A 420 12.20 -11.37 -8.96
N PHE A 421 11.17 -10.83 -8.31
CA PHE A 421 11.24 -10.32 -6.96
C PHE A 421 10.60 -11.30 -5.98
N GLU A 422 11.35 -11.70 -4.97
CA GLU A 422 10.96 -12.66 -3.96
C GLU A 422 11.20 -12.05 -2.58
N HIS A 423 10.18 -12.06 -1.73
CA HIS A 423 10.31 -11.84 -0.30
C HIS A 423 10.36 -13.21 0.38
N CYS A 424 11.46 -13.49 1.08
CA CYS A 424 11.64 -14.72 1.85
C CYS A 424 12.01 -14.37 3.29
N PRO A 425 11.29 -14.88 4.31
CA PRO A 425 11.71 -14.77 5.71
C PRO A 425 13.14 -15.30 5.89
N THR A 426 13.89 -14.77 6.85
CA THR A 426 15.32 -15.08 6.99
C THR A 426 15.72 -15.86 8.23
N GLU A 427 14.87 -15.92 9.26
CA GLU A 427 15.21 -16.67 10.47
C GLU A 427 14.96 -18.17 10.27
N GLU A 428 16.01 -18.96 10.50
CA GLU A 428 16.04 -20.41 10.26
C GLU A 428 14.85 -21.16 10.89
N LYS A 429 14.51 -20.82 12.14
CA LYS A 429 13.39 -21.46 12.85
C LYS A 429 12.05 -21.23 12.16
N TRP A 430 11.85 -20.08 11.52
CA TRP A 430 10.58 -19.75 10.85
C TRP A 430 10.49 -20.39 9.49
N LEU A 431 11.61 -20.52 8.80
CA LEU A 431 11.69 -21.25 7.54
C LEU A 431 11.24 -22.71 7.73
N THR A 432 11.71 -23.37 8.78
CA THR A 432 11.33 -24.76 9.06
C THR A 432 9.89 -24.87 9.53
N ASN A 433 9.47 -24.03 10.48
CA ASN A 433 8.12 -24.10 11.06
C ASN A 433 7.04 -23.81 10.01
N SER A 434 7.25 -22.78 9.18
CA SER A 434 6.30 -22.38 8.14
C SER A 434 6.55 -23.14 6.83
N LYS A 435 7.34 -24.22 6.84
CA LYS A 435 7.66 -25.07 5.68
C LYS A 435 8.04 -24.26 4.43
N CYS A 436 8.80 -23.19 4.62
CA CYS A 436 9.21 -22.29 3.55
C CYS A 436 10.13 -23.03 2.57
N TYR A 437 9.88 -22.88 1.26
CA TYR A 437 10.76 -23.46 0.21
C TYR A 437 11.64 -22.42 -0.50
N CYS A 438 11.46 -21.12 -0.23
CA CYS A 438 12.28 -20.06 -0.79
C CYS A 438 13.70 -20.06 -0.20
N GLU A 439 14.63 -19.45 -0.92
CA GLU A 439 16.01 -19.27 -0.45
C GLU A 439 16.14 -17.88 0.22
N PRO A 440 16.48 -17.78 1.51
CA PRO A 440 16.59 -16.48 2.20
C PRO A 440 17.58 -15.51 1.55
N SER A 441 18.64 -16.05 0.95
CA SER A 441 19.69 -15.27 0.26
C SER A 441 19.16 -14.57 -1.00
N THR A 442 18.06 -15.06 -1.59
CA THR A 442 17.44 -14.47 -2.78
C THR A 442 16.34 -13.46 -2.43
N SER A 443 16.13 -13.17 -1.13
CA SER A 443 15.14 -12.16 -0.73
C SER A 443 15.54 -10.78 -1.26
N PHE A 444 14.60 -10.14 -1.95
CA PHE A 444 14.75 -8.80 -2.47
C PHE A 444 14.86 -7.75 -1.36
N ASP A 445 14.43 -8.06 -0.14
CA ASP A 445 14.44 -7.12 1.00
C ASP A 445 15.79 -6.45 1.26
N PHE A 446 16.89 -7.14 0.95
CA PHE A 446 18.26 -6.66 1.15
C PHE A 446 18.91 -6.06 -0.11
N ASN A 447 18.19 -6.04 -1.24
CA ASN A 447 18.66 -5.44 -2.49
C ASN A 447 18.74 -3.91 -2.35
N LEU A 448 19.65 -3.24 -3.07
CA LEU A 448 19.77 -1.78 -3.07
C LEU A 448 18.50 -1.06 -3.56
N GLY A 449 17.72 -1.71 -4.44
CA GLY A 449 16.42 -1.26 -4.91
C GLY A 449 15.28 -1.43 -3.90
N SER A 450 15.50 -2.14 -2.79
CA SER A 450 14.51 -2.36 -1.74
C SER A 450 14.33 -1.15 -0.85
N CYS A 451 13.10 -0.96 -0.40
CA CYS A 451 12.73 0.04 0.60
C CYS A 451 12.35 -0.60 1.95
N THR A 452 12.54 -1.91 2.11
CA THR A 452 12.23 -2.64 3.35
C THR A 452 13.05 -2.12 4.55
N ASN A 453 14.35 -1.86 4.37
CA ASN A 453 15.18 -1.31 5.44
C ASN A 453 14.75 0.10 5.86
N LEU A 454 14.35 0.94 4.91
CA LEU A 454 13.78 2.26 5.20
C LEU A 454 12.47 2.12 5.98
N PHE A 455 11.62 1.16 5.61
CA PHE A 455 10.41 0.87 6.36
C PHE A 455 10.71 0.49 7.80
N LEU A 456 11.62 -0.45 8.05
CA LEU A 456 12.01 -0.86 9.41
C LEU A 456 12.56 0.31 10.25
N ASP A 457 13.39 1.15 9.65
CA ASP A 457 13.93 2.36 10.27
C ASP A 457 12.82 3.36 10.63
N VAL A 458 11.88 3.63 9.71
CA VAL A 458 10.72 4.51 9.98
C VAL A 458 9.83 3.96 11.08
N MET A 459 9.62 2.65 11.10
CA MET A 459 8.80 1.98 12.11
C MET A 459 9.51 1.84 13.46
N ASN A 460 10.83 2.12 13.51
CA ASN A 460 11.70 1.86 14.66
C ASN A 460 11.53 0.43 15.19
N ARG A 461 11.57 -0.54 14.27
CA ARG A 461 11.32 -1.96 14.55
C ARG A 461 12.28 -2.85 13.76
N THR A 462 12.50 -4.05 14.29
CA THR A 462 13.21 -5.12 13.59
C THR A 462 12.24 -5.99 12.79
N ALA A 463 12.73 -6.77 11.83
CA ALA A 463 11.92 -7.76 11.11
C ALA A 463 11.17 -8.71 12.06
N SER A 464 11.83 -9.12 13.15
CA SER A 464 11.22 -9.99 14.15
C SER A 464 9.99 -9.40 14.87
N SER A 465 9.83 -8.08 14.86
CA SER A 465 8.65 -7.39 15.42
C SER A 465 7.39 -7.62 14.58
N PHE A 466 7.54 -8.15 13.37
CA PHE A 466 6.45 -8.39 12.42
C PHE A 466 6.10 -9.87 12.26
N ILE A 467 6.81 -10.77 12.93
CA ILE A 467 6.46 -12.20 12.94
C ILE A 467 5.17 -12.40 13.74
N VAL A 468 4.19 -13.04 13.12
CA VAL A 468 2.92 -13.43 13.73
C VAL A 468 2.89 -14.94 13.95
N THR A 469 3.36 -15.73 12.99
CA THR A 469 3.46 -17.20 13.08
C THR A 469 4.24 -17.64 14.31
N ARG A 470 3.75 -18.69 14.99
CA ARG A 470 4.42 -19.31 16.15
C ARG A 470 4.77 -20.76 15.84
N PRO A 471 5.84 -21.30 16.46
CA PRO A 471 6.04 -22.75 16.45
C PRO A 471 4.80 -23.44 17.01
N ASP A 472 4.43 -24.58 16.45
CA ASP A 472 3.46 -25.47 17.09
C ASP A 472 4.06 -25.92 18.44
N PRO A 473 3.32 -25.84 19.58
CA PRO A 473 3.80 -26.38 20.85
C PRO A 473 4.24 -27.84 20.77
N GLU A 474 3.68 -28.63 19.84
CA GLU A 474 4.06 -30.03 19.62
C GLU A 474 5.40 -30.21 18.87
N ASP A 475 5.87 -29.18 18.16
CA ASP A 475 7.15 -29.18 17.42
C ASP A 475 8.32 -28.64 18.28
N LEU A 476 8.06 -28.20 19.51
CA LEU A 476 9.13 -27.92 20.47
C LEU A 476 9.74 -29.26 20.92
N PRO A 477 11.07 -29.47 20.77
CA PRO A 477 11.69 -30.69 21.26
C PRO A 477 11.36 -30.84 22.75
N LEU A 478 10.75 -31.98 23.10
CA LEU A 478 10.57 -32.39 24.48
C LEU A 478 11.94 -32.30 25.17
N LEU A 479 12.10 -31.28 26.03
CA LEU A 479 13.32 -31.03 26.80
C LEU A 479 13.57 -32.15 27.83
#